data_AF-A0A6J3C9R4-F1
#
_entry.id   AF-A0A6J3C9R4-F1
#
_cell.length_a   1.000
_cell.length_b   1.000
_cell.length_c   1.000
_cell.angle_alpha   90.00
_cell.angle_beta   90.00
_cell.angle_gamma   90.00
#
_symmetry.space_group_name_H-M   'P 1'
#
loop_
_entity.id
_entity.type
_entity.pdbx_description
1 polymer ?
#
loop_
_entity_poly.entity_id
_entity_poly.type
_entity_poly.pdbx_seq_one_letter_code
_entity_poly.pdbx_strand_id
1 'polypeptide(L)'
;MCRKQAAAVILPLLLAWLTGDSSEALSTFGVSNTRPPSAAPTAPPARICSRQPDCAGISSSSCVRTHYDSVTRCLCGDNSSPVNGQCEAQSKTLYHVCTGSEECNDGLICASPNITSASPPHYRVYTPQDKICLCDKENGFVEREHTCSDADILKTSLFAIIVVTCLRKIVAY
;
A
#
# COMPACT_ATOMS: atom_id res chain seq x y z
N MET A 1 -2.43 -24.99 -59.59
CA MET A 1 -2.24 -26.41 -59.98
C MET A 1 -2.04 -27.25 -58.72
N CYS A 2 -3.01 -28.11 -58.40
CA CYS A 2 -2.89 -29.13 -57.36
C CYS A 2 -1.98 -30.27 -57.84
N ARG A 3 -1.15 -30.82 -56.94
CA ARG A 3 -0.85 -32.25 -56.97
C ARG A 3 -0.53 -32.78 -55.58
N LYS A 4 -1.44 -33.64 -55.11
CA LYS A 4 -1.29 -34.59 -54.01
C LYS A 4 -0.24 -35.64 -54.40
N GLN A 5 0.39 -36.31 -53.42
CA GLN A 5 0.13 -37.72 -53.07
C GLN A 5 1.17 -38.19 -52.03
N ALA A 6 0.71 -39.06 -51.14
CA ALA A 6 1.39 -39.62 -49.98
C ALA A 6 1.94 -41.05 -50.26
N ALA A 7 2.50 -41.67 -49.20
CA ALA A 7 2.97 -43.07 -49.03
C ALA A 7 4.47 -43.29 -49.34
N ALA A 8 5.27 -44.07 -48.61
CA ALA A 8 5.08 -45.07 -47.53
C ALA A 8 6.37 -45.08 -46.66
N VAL A 9 6.31 -45.06 -45.31
CA VAL A 9 6.33 -46.17 -44.34
C VAL A 9 7.42 -47.25 -44.54
N ILE A 10 8.09 -47.58 -43.42
CA ILE A 10 8.89 -48.77 -43.02
C ILE A 10 10.41 -48.48 -42.92
N LEU A 11 10.92 -48.01 -41.77
CA LEU A 11 11.47 -48.75 -40.59
C LEU A 11 12.92 -49.29 -40.80
N PRO A 12 13.74 -49.45 -39.75
CA PRO A 12 14.86 -48.56 -39.38
C PRO A 12 16.09 -49.41 -38.97
N LEU A 13 16.85 -48.98 -37.96
CA LEU A 13 17.98 -49.60 -37.26
C LEU A 13 19.37 -49.19 -37.75
N LEU A 14 20.23 -48.94 -36.76
CA LEU A 14 21.66 -48.64 -36.82
C LEU A 14 21.91 -47.14 -37.10
N LEU A 15 21.91 -46.25 -36.12
CA LEU A 15 22.88 -46.24 -35.03
C LEU A 15 22.36 -45.36 -33.89
N ALA A 16 21.76 -46.02 -32.90
CA ALA A 16 21.81 -45.55 -31.53
C ALA A 16 23.26 -45.66 -31.03
N TRP A 17 23.56 -44.90 -29.96
CA TRP A 17 24.85 -44.77 -29.27
C TRP A 17 25.69 -43.69 -29.95
N LEU A 18 25.70 -42.46 -29.44
CA LEU A 18 26.26 -42.10 -28.14
C LEU A 18 25.48 -40.90 -27.57
N THR A 19 24.61 -41.13 -26.59
CA THR A 19 24.80 -40.74 -25.17
C THR A 19 24.97 -39.23 -24.97
N GLY A 20 23.90 -38.56 -24.57
CA GLY A 20 23.75 -38.08 -23.19
C GLY A 20 23.20 -36.65 -23.30
N ASP A 21 22.25 -36.18 -22.51
CA ASP A 21 22.06 -36.41 -21.10
C ASP A 21 20.57 -36.34 -20.77
N SER A 22 20.11 -37.37 -20.07
CA SER A 22 19.07 -37.40 -19.04
C SER A 22 18.07 -36.23 -19.01
N SER A 23 16.90 -36.45 -19.59
CA SER A 23 15.68 -35.82 -19.11
C SER A 23 14.62 -36.90 -18.99
N GLU A 24 13.97 -36.90 -17.83
CA GLU A 24 12.61 -37.35 -17.54
C GLU A 24 12.54 -38.11 -16.20
N ALA A 25 11.88 -37.43 -15.26
CA ALA A 25 10.79 -37.97 -14.47
C ALA A 25 11.09 -39.11 -13.48
N LEU A 26 11.17 -38.74 -12.20
CA LEU A 26 10.51 -39.55 -11.17
C LEU A 26 9.03 -39.16 -11.12
N SER A 27 8.22 -39.94 -11.86
CA SER A 27 6.77 -40.00 -11.66
C SER A 27 6.49 -40.78 -10.38
N THR A 28 5.82 -40.16 -9.42
CA THR A 28 5.13 -40.87 -8.34
C THR A 28 3.63 -40.82 -8.64
N PHE A 29 3.04 -41.98 -8.90
CA PHE A 29 1.60 -42.15 -8.96
C PHE A 29 1.05 -42.14 -7.54
N GLY A 30 0.30 -41.08 -7.20
CA GLY A 30 -0.43 -41.00 -5.95
C GLY A 30 -1.35 -39.78 -5.91
N VAL A 31 -2.64 -40.00 -6.18
CA VAL A 31 -3.78 -39.10 -5.94
C VAL A 31 -3.88 -37.89 -6.88
N SER A 32 -4.85 -37.97 -7.78
CA SER A 32 -5.43 -36.84 -8.49
C SER A 32 -6.10 -35.89 -7.48
N ASN A 33 -5.32 -34.95 -6.91
CA ASN A 33 -5.89 -33.80 -6.21
C ASN A 33 -6.24 -32.76 -7.26
N THR A 34 -7.54 -32.63 -7.58
CA THR A 34 -8.10 -31.39 -8.10
C THR A 34 -7.92 -30.29 -7.04
N ARG A 35 -6.71 -29.78 -6.89
CA ARG A 35 -6.45 -28.56 -6.13
C ARG A 35 -6.30 -27.43 -7.14
N PRO A 36 -7.12 -26.37 -7.07
CA PRO A 36 -6.88 -25.17 -7.87
C PRO A 36 -5.45 -24.68 -7.62
N PRO A 37 -4.80 -23.99 -8.58
CA PRO A 37 -3.42 -23.56 -8.44
C PRO A 37 -3.27 -22.89 -7.08
N SER A 38 -2.35 -23.43 -6.28
CA SER A 38 -2.06 -22.87 -4.96
C SER A 38 -1.76 -21.40 -5.19
N ALA A 39 -2.54 -20.53 -4.55
CA ALA A 39 -2.29 -19.11 -4.52
C ALA A 39 -0.79 -18.91 -4.27
N ALA A 40 -0.16 -18.03 -5.05
CA ALA A 40 1.21 -17.62 -4.84
C ALA A 40 1.42 -17.34 -3.34
N PRO A 41 2.60 -17.64 -2.75
CA PRO A 41 2.84 -17.41 -1.34
C PRO A 41 2.46 -15.98 -1.00
N THR A 42 1.40 -15.80 -0.19
CA THR A 42 1.04 -14.49 0.32
C THR A 42 2.28 -13.95 1.02
N ALA A 43 2.74 -12.76 0.61
CA ALA A 43 3.93 -12.15 1.18
C ALA A 43 3.85 -12.23 2.73
N PRO A 44 4.95 -12.58 3.41
CA PRO A 44 4.93 -12.72 4.84
C PRO A 44 4.43 -11.41 5.46
N PRO A 45 3.55 -11.47 6.47
CA PRO A 45 2.99 -10.28 7.09
C PRO A 45 4.12 -9.43 7.67
N ALA A 46 3.96 -8.11 7.61
CA ALA A 46 4.90 -7.17 8.18
C ALA A 46 5.26 -7.49 9.64
N ARG A 47 6.48 -7.13 10.03
CA ARG A 47 7.00 -7.32 11.40
C ARG A 47 6.13 -6.60 12.43
N ILE A 48 5.76 -7.28 13.51
CA ILE A 48 5.03 -6.70 14.65
C ILE A 48 5.96 -5.76 15.43
N CYS A 49 5.41 -4.66 15.94
CA CYS A 49 6.15 -3.66 16.70
C CYS A 49 5.29 -3.07 17.83
N SER A 50 5.95 -2.52 18.85
CA SER A 50 5.29 -1.83 19.97
C SER A 50 5.60 -0.34 19.99
N ARG A 51 6.74 0.07 19.40
CA ARG A 51 7.24 1.45 19.36
C ARG A 51 8.07 1.68 18.09
N GLN A 52 8.28 2.95 17.73
CA GLN A 52 9.01 3.32 16.51
C GLN A 52 10.40 2.69 16.36
N PRO A 53 11.25 2.60 17.41
CA PRO A 53 12.55 1.95 17.31
C PRO A 53 12.49 0.46 16.95
N ASP A 54 11.35 -0.21 17.17
CA ASP A 54 11.19 -1.60 16.79
C ASP A 54 11.04 -1.76 15.26
N CYS A 55 10.97 -0.68 14.49
CA CYS A 55 11.04 -0.71 13.03
C CYS A 55 12.42 -0.30 12.50
N ALA A 56 13.39 -0.10 13.40
CA ALA A 56 14.78 0.10 13.01
C ALA A 56 15.28 -1.08 12.16
N GLY A 57 15.94 -0.75 11.04
CA GLY A 57 16.43 -1.70 10.05
C GLY A 57 15.51 -1.90 8.84
N ILE A 58 14.30 -1.33 8.84
CA ILE A 58 13.43 -1.29 7.66
C ILE A 58 13.30 0.18 7.22
N SER A 59 14.01 0.54 6.15
CA SER A 59 14.07 1.91 5.64
C SER A 59 12.67 2.41 5.24
N SER A 60 12.37 3.65 5.60
CA SER A 60 11.09 4.34 5.31
C SER A 60 9.83 3.68 5.91
N SER A 61 9.98 2.75 6.86
CA SER A 61 8.83 2.18 7.59
C SER A 61 8.52 2.95 8.88
N SER A 62 7.32 2.75 9.41
CA SER A 62 6.91 3.26 10.72
C SER A 62 6.11 2.21 11.48
N CYS A 63 6.18 2.25 12.81
CA CYS A 63 5.36 1.41 13.65
C CYS A 63 3.97 2.01 13.74
N VAL A 64 3.02 1.45 12.99
CA VAL A 64 1.67 2.00 12.86
C VAL A 64 0.62 0.94 13.11
N ARG A 65 -0.55 1.38 13.58
CA ARG A 65 -1.71 0.54 13.77
C ARG A 65 -2.83 1.07 12.88
N THR A 66 -3.18 0.31 11.85
CA THR A 66 -4.20 0.72 10.88
C THR A 66 -5.60 0.52 11.46
N HIS A 67 -6.61 1.09 10.81
CA HIS A 67 -8.00 0.97 11.26
C HIS A 67 -8.59 -0.41 11.02
N TYR A 68 -8.13 -1.11 9.98
CA TYR A 68 -8.58 -2.45 9.62
C TYR A 68 -7.81 -3.56 10.35
N ASP A 69 -6.69 -3.24 11.02
CA ASP A 69 -5.86 -4.24 11.68
C ASP A 69 -5.65 -3.94 13.17
N SER A 70 -5.96 -4.92 14.01
CA SER A 70 -5.82 -4.80 15.46
C SER A 70 -4.36 -4.79 15.94
N VAL A 71 -3.42 -5.20 15.10
CA VAL A 71 -2.02 -5.41 15.48
C VAL A 71 -1.14 -4.34 14.84
N THR A 72 -0.32 -3.70 15.67
CA THR A 72 0.66 -2.72 15.23
C THR A 72 1.83 -3.41 14.52
N ARG A 73 2.20 -2.90 13.34
CA ARG A 73 3.28 -3.47 12.52
C ARG A 73 4.14 -2.37 11.90
N CYS A 74 5.35 -2.74 11.51
CA CYS A 74 6.24 -1.91 10.70
C CYS A 74 5.74 -1.90 9.26
N LEU A 75 5.02 -0.85 8.88
CA LEU A 75 4.48 -0.68 7.54
C LEU A 75 5.20 0.44 6.80
N CYS A 76 5.18 0.37 5.48
CA CYS A 76 5.67 1.43 4.60
C CYS A 76 4.72 2.62 4.61
N GLY A 77 5.16 3.76 4.07
CA GLY A 77 4.40 5.01 4.06
C GLY A 77 2.98 4.90 3.48
N ASP A 78 2.71 3.92 2.61
CA ASP A 78 1.42 3.61 2.00
C ASP A 78 0.60 2.55 2.75
N ASN A 79 1.03 2.13 3.94
CA ASN A 79 0.52 1.02 4.74
C ASN A 79 0.73 -0.38 4.13
N SER A 80 1.58 -0.50 3.10
CA SER A 80 1.98 -1.80 2.57
C SER A 80 3.03 -2.48 3.46
N SER A 81 3.15 -3.81 3.33
CA SER A 81 4.20 -4.55 4.02
C SER A 81 5.54 -4.35 3.30
N PRO A 82 6.65 -4.13 4.03
CA PRO A 82 7.97 -4.01 3.42
C PRO A 82 8.36 -5.26 2.62
N VAL A 83 8.88 -5.07 1.41
CA VAL A 83 9.37 -6.16 0.56
C VAL A 83 10.87 -6.27 0.75
N ASN A 84 11.35 -7.43 1.21
CA ASN A 84 12.77 -7.67 1.51
C ASN A 84 13.38 -6.62 2.48
N GLY A 85 12.59 -6.13 3.43
CA GLY A 85 13.03 -5.12 4.41
C GLY A 85 13.14 -3.70 3.84
N GLN A 86 12.58 -3.44 2.65
CA GLN A 86 12.56 -2.13 2.02
C GLN A 86 11.14 -1.69 1.68
N CYS A 87 10.95 -0.37 1.67
CA CYS A 87 9.71 0.28 1.28
C CYS A 87 9.91 1.01 -0.04
N GLU A 88 8.99 0.80 -0.98
CA GLU A 88 8.98 1.49 -2.27
C GLU A 88 8.26 2.85 -2.19
N ALA A 89 7.34 3.01 -1.24
CA ALA A 89 6.59 4.23 -1.03
C ALA A 89 7.51 5.41 -0.72
N GLN A 90 7.45 6.44 -1.59
CA GLN A 90 8.25 7.66 -1.46
C GLN A 90 7.64 8.66 -0.48
N SER A 91 6.30 8.66 -0.39
CA SER A 91 5.54 9.53 0.51
C SER A 91 4.83 8.72 1.58
N LYS A 92 4.54 9.40 2.69
CA LYS A 92 3.95 8.84 3.89
C LYS A 92 2.51 9.30 4.04
N THR A 93 1.63 8.33 4.28
CA THR A 93 0.22 8.56 4.57
C THR A 93 0.03 8.91 6.06
N LEU A 94 -1.22 9.12 6.45
CA LEU A 94 -1.61 9.50 7.80
C LEU A 94 -0.97 8.59 8.87
N TYR A 95 -0.54 9.21 9.97
CA TYR A 95 0.07 8.61 11.16
C TYR A 95 1.49 8.05 11.01
N HIS A 96 2.08 8.01 9.83
CA HIS A 96 3.48 7.59 9.67
C HIS A 96 4.46 8.62 10.26
N VAL A 97 5.57 8.15 10.82
CA VAL A 97 6.61 9.03 11.39
C VAL A 97 7.35 9.75 10.27
N CYS A 98 7.58 11.04 10.47
CA CYS A 98 8.19 11.95 9.51
C CYS A 98 9.22 12.86 10.19
N THR A 99 10.16 13.39 9.42
CA THR A 99 11.08 14.45 9.89
C THR A 99 10.61 15.82 9.41
N GLY A 100 10.13 15.88 8.17
CA GLY A 100 9.58 17.08 7.53
C GLY A 100 8.26 16.80 6.81
N SER A 101 7.52 17.87 6.49
CA SER A 101 6.22 17.77 5.83
C SER A 101 6.32 17.32 4.37
N GLU A 102 7.49 17.49 3.75
CA GLU A 102 7.81 17.03 2.40
C GLU A 102 7.81 15.50 2.26
N GLU A 103 7.93 14.77 3.38
CA GLU A 103 7.81 13.31 3.39
C GLU A 103 6.35 12.85 3.39
N CYS A 104 5.41 13.72 3.77
CA CYS A 104 4.01 13.40 3.89
C CYS A 104 3.27 13.63 2.56
N ASN A 105 2.22 12.86 2.31
CA ASN A 105 1.33 13.07 1.16
C ASN A 105 0.62 14.43 1.22
N ASP A 106 0.06 14.85 0.08
CA ASP A 106 -0.69 16.10 -0.04
C ASP A 106 -1.80 16.22 1.01
N GLY A 107 -1.98 17.43 1.56
CA GLY A 107 -2.94 17.70 2.63
C GLY A 107 -2.51 17.22 4.02
N LEU A 108 -1.28 16.70 4.15
CA LEU A 108 -0.68 16.32 5.43
C LEU A 108 0.47 17.27 5.81
N ILE A 109 0.67 17.43 7.11
CA ILE A 109 1.77 18.16 7.71
C ILE A 109 2.49 17.27 8.74
N CYS A 110 3.81 17.41 8.85
CA CYS A 110 4.60 16.69 9.84
C CYS A 110 4.56 17.39 11.20
N ALA A 111 3.79 16.86 12.14
CA ALA A 111 3.57 17.51 13.43
C ALA A 111 3.45 16.48 14.58
N SER A 112 3.64 16.96 15.80
CA SER A 112 3.49 16.12 17.00
C SER A 112 2.02 15.79 17.24
N PRO A 113 1.67 14.51 17.47
CA PRO A 113 0.30 14.12 17.77
C PRO A 113 -0.13 14.62 19.15
N ASN A 114 -1.39 15.01 19.28
CA ASN A 114 -1.99 15.34 20.58
C ASN A 114 -2.44 14.06 21.29
N ILE A 115 -1.50 13.41 21.98
CA ILE A 115 -1.76 12.17 22.71
C ILE A 115 -2.29 12.49 24.11
N THR A 116 -3.56 12.14 24.32
CA THR A 116 -4.24 12.23 25.61
C THR A 116 -4.69 10.84 26.05
N SER A 117 -5.14 10.69 27.30
CA SER A 117 -5.71 9.42 27.79
C SER A 117 -6.94 8.95 27.01
N ALA A 118 -7.63 9.87 26.33
CA ALA A 118 -8.80 9.60 25.48
C ALA A 118 -8.44 9.35 23.99
N SER A 119 -7.16 9.36 23.63
CA SER A 119 -6.74 9.19 22.23
C SER A 119 -7.11 7.80 21.68
N PRO A 120 -7.42 7.70 20.37
CA PRO A 120 -7.73 6.44 19.73
C PRO A 120 -6.60 5.40 19.86
N PRO A 121 -6.91 4.09 19.74
CA PRO A 121 -5.91 3.03 19.90
C PRO A 121 -4.68 3.16 18.99
N HIS A 122 -4.84 3.70 17.78
CA HIS A 122 -3.75 3.86 16.82
C HIS A 122 -2.72 4.94 17.22
N TYR A 123 -3.04 5.82 18.18
CA TYR A 123 -2.11 6.82 18.71
C TYR A 123 -1.19 6.28 19.82
N ARG A 124 -1.48 5.10 20.40
CA ARG A 124 -0.78 4.57 21.58
C ARG A 124 0.67 4.16 21.34
N VAL A 125 1.07 4.06 20.08
CA VAL A 125 2.40 3.62 19.64
C VAL A 125 3.40 4.78 19.62
N TYR A 126 2.88 6.01 19.61
CA TYR A 126 3.68 7.22 19.54
C TYR A 126 3.94 7.79 20.94
N THR A 127 5.00 8.56 21.01
CA THR A 127 5.35 9.41 22.14
C THR A 127 5.10 10.88 21.76
N PRO A 128 5.00 11.79 22.74
CA PRO A 128 4.84 13.23 22.44
C PRO A 128 5.99 13.85 21.66
N GLN A 129 7.14 13.17 21.60
CA GLN A 129 8.34 13.61 20.88
C GLN A 129 8.30 13.18 19.41
N ASP A 130 7.52 12.16 19.07
CA ASP A 130 7.39 11.69 17.70
C ASP A 130 6.62 12.73 16.88
N LYS A 131 7.08 13.00 15.66
CA LYS A 131 6.33 13.73 14.66
C LYS A 131 5.76 12.74 13.66
N ILE A 132 4.49 12.93 13.33
CA ILE A 132 3.79 12.07 12.38
C ILE A 132 3.05 12.91 11.34
N CYS A 133 2.77 12.30 10.20
CA CYS A 133 1.94 12.93 9.18
C CYS A 133 0.49 13.04 9.69
N LEU A 134 0.01 14.26 9.86
CA LEU A 134 -1.33 14.60 10.33
C LEU A 134 -2.04 15.46 9.28
N CYS A 135 -3.37 15.45 9.23
CA CYS A 135 -4.09 16.36 8.34
C CYS A 135 -3.74 17.81 8.65
N ASP A 136 -3.47 18.59 7.61
CA ASP A 136 -3.18 20.01 7.71
C ASP A 136 -4.45 20.82 7.98
N LYS A 137 -4.74 20.98 9.28
CA LYS A 137 -5.91 21.74 9.76
C LYS A 137 -5.83 23.22 9.43
N GLU A 138 -4.62 23.78 9.27
CA GLU A 138 -4.45 25.21 8.96
C GLU A 138 -4.89 25.50 7.52
N ASN A 139 -4.64 24.56 6.61
CA ASN A 139 -5.13 24.61 5.23
C ASN A 139 -6.53 23.98 5.03
N GLY A 140 -7.22 23.64 6.12
CA GLY A 140 -8.61 23.17 6.09
C GLY A 140 -8.80 21.67 5.84
N PHE A 141 -7.72 20.88 5.90
CA PHE A 141 -7.80 19.42 5.86
C PHE A 141 -8.17 18.87 7.24
N VAL A 142 -9.20 18.02 7.30
CA VAL A 142 -9.68 17.44 8.55
C VAL A 142 -9.73 15.92 8.43
N GLU A 143 -9.30 15.23 9.49
CA GLU A 143 -9.35 13.77 9.52
C GLU A 143 -10.81 13.28 9.58
N ARG A 144 -11.19 12.40 8.66
CA ARG A 144 -12.44 11.64 8.66
C ARG A 144 -12.16 10.20 8.25
N GLU A 145 -12.66 9.25 9.05
CA GLU A 145 -12.56 7.81 8.74
C GLU A 145 -11.12 7.35 8.39
N HIS A 146 -10.11 7.86 9.12
CA HIS A 146 -8.69 7.53 8.88
C HIS A 146 -8.12 8.02 7.54
N THR A 147 -8.75 9.02 6.94
CA THR A 147 -8.27 9.76 5.77
C THR A 147 -8.37 11.25 6.03
N CYS A 148 -7.62 12.08 5.30
CA CYS A 148 -7.83 13.52 5.34
C CYS A 148 -8.85 13.90 4.28
N SER A 149 -9.87 14.66 4.67
CA SER A 149 -10.80 15.25 3.72
C SER A 149 -10.06 16.21 2.80
N ASP A 150 -10.39 16.20 1.51
CA ASP A 150 -9.99 17.29 0.61
C ASP A 150 -10.36 18.64 1.24
N ALA A 151 -9.47 19.63 1.09
CA ALA A 151 -9.67 20.95 1.68
C ALA A 151 -11.05 21.50 1.28
N ASP A 152 -11.86 21.83 2.28
CA ASP A 152 -13.22 22.39 2.15
C ASP A 152 -13.16 23.86 1.63
N ILE A 153 -12.37 24.13 0.57
CA ILE A 153 -12.20 25.45 -0.06
C ILE A 153 -13.52 25.91 -0.72
N LEU A 154 -14.51 25.02 -0.86
CA LEU A 154 -15.81 25.36 -1.44
C LEU A 154 -16.72 26.21 -0.53
N LYS A 155 -16.53 26.21 0.81
CA LYS A 155 -17.50 26.85 1.71
C LYS A 155 -17.37 28.37 1.79
N THR A 156 -16.17 28.93 1.70
CA THR A 156 -15.96 30.39 1.70
C THR A 156 -16.39 31.04 0.39
N SER A 157 -16.24 30.35 -0.74
CA SER A 157 -16.62 30.85 -2.07
C SER A 157 -18.14 31.04 -2.24
N LEU A 158 -18.96 30.11 -1.73
CA LEU A 158 -20.41 30.18 -1.86
C LEU A 158 -21.05 31.35 -1.09
N PHE A 159 -20.54 31.66 0.11
CA PHE A 159 -21.01 32.82 0.88
C PHE A 159 -20.67 34.14 0.18
N ALA A 160 -19.47 34.25 -0.39
CA ALA A 160 -19.07 35.44 -1.14
C ALA A 160 -19.94 35.66 -2.39
N ILE A 161 -20.26 34.58 -3.12
CA ILE A 161 -21.13 34.65 -4.30
C ILE A 161 -22.54 35.12 -3.91
N ILE A 162 -23.14 34.52 -2.87
CA ILE A 162 -24.50 34.89 -2.41
C ILE A 162 -24.55 36.36 -1.98
N VAL A 163 -23.57 36.82 -1.19
CA VAL A 163 -23.50 38.22 -0.73
C VAL A 163 -23.35 39.18 -1.91
N VAL A 164 -22.48 38.88 -2.88
CA VAL A 164 -22.31 39.74 -4.06
C VAL A 164 -23.57 39.77 -4.94
N THR A 165 -24.26 38.64 -5.12
CA THR A 165 -25.55 38.63 -5.85
C THR A 165 -26.67 39.38 -5.10
N CYS A 166 -26.74 39.27 -3.78
CA CYS A 166 -27.71 40.00 -2.98
C CYS A 166 -27.43 41.51 -2.99
N LEU A 167 -26.18 41.93 -2.86
CA LEU A 167 -25.79 43.34 -2.93
C LEU A 167 -26.07 43.94 -4.32
N ARG A 168 -25.79 43.20 -5.40
CA ARG A 168 -26.15 43.65 -6.76
C ARG A 168 -27.65 43.83 -6.96
N LYS A 169 -28.48 42.97 -6.36
CA LYS A 169 -29.94 43.13 -6.42
C LYS A 169 -30.47 44.33 -5.61
N ILE A 170 -29.79 44.72 -4.54
CA ILE A 170 -30.19 45.87 -3.72
C ILE A 170 -29.78 47.20 -4.35
N VAL A 171 -28.66 47.25 -5.08
CA VAL A 171 -28.17 48.46 -5.76
C VAL A 171 -28.89 48.72 -7.09
N ALA A 172 -29.51 47.70 -7.69
CA ALA A 172 -30.24 47.81 -8.97
C ALA A 172 -31.74 48.12 -8.82
N TYR A 173 -32.22 48.40 -7.61
CA TYR A 173 -33.59 48.82 -7.29
C TYR A 173 -33.55 50.21 -6.66
#